data_AF-A0A368HDI1-F1
#
_entry.id   AF-A0A368HDI1-F1
#
_cell.length_a   1.000
_cell.length_b   1.000
_cell.length_c   1.000
_cell.angle_alpha   90.00
_cell.angle_beta   90.00
_cell.angle_gamma   90.00
#
_symmetry.space_group_name_H-M   'P 1'
#
loop_
_entity.id
_entity.type
_entity.pdbx_description
1 polymer ?
#
loop_
_entity_poly.entity_id
_entity_poly.type
_entity_poly.pdbx_seq_one_letter_code
_entity_poly.pdbx_strand_id
1 'polypeptide(L)'
;MRTFYKKCVQNAYSASTDGFRLLFAKTRELHQVSSITDWLLIMKTEQLFHELTVSADEYNSTRNTLQIVPAQPMLSAQIYFDPAYTQEFLATRDVLFRMLAIIAGEDHRMEFISRNLLEHVRRVESLIRVDQTIAKINEETEFNTDSVAVTVGELQHTLRSVDWIRYISAFIPRHLQYSLAKRQVRISQILTVKRMEDLLLNIDDQTLEDYLDWKEFSSQVYGVKGRDRTEECVTLTMGMFHDVVGKHYLQRHFNFDSVFGAKELVEDVRNAFLDMLNENKWMDEKTKKRARQKVDTH
;
A
#
# COMPACT_ATOMS: atom_id res chain seq x y z
N MET A 1 -13.89 7.85 -16.18
CA MET A 1 -15.08 7.44 -15.39
C MET A 1 -16.09 6.57 -16.16
N ARG A 2 -17.03 7.09 -16.98
CA ARG A 2 -18.12 6.25 -17.57
C ARG A 2 -17.63 5.04 -18.37
N THR A 3 -16.62 5.21 -19.22
CA THR A 3 -16.02 4.11 -19.99
C THR A 3 -15.36 3.08 -19.08
N PHE A 4 -14.67 3.53 -18.01
CA PHE A 4 -14.04 2.66 -17.03
C PHE A 4 -15.09 1.82 -16.30
N TYR A 5 -16.14 2.46 -15.76
CA TYR A 5 -17.25 1.77 -15.10
C TYR A 5 -17.90 0.71 -16.00
N LYS A 6 -18.24 1.09 -17.25
CA LYS A 6 -18.84 0.16 -18.22
C LYS A 6 -17.95 -1.04 -18.51
N LYS A 7 -16.64 -0.82 -18.69
CA LYS A 7 -15.67 -1.90 -18.89
C LYS A 7 -15.54 -2.78 -17.66
N CYS A 8 -15.52 -2.20 -16.46
CA CYS A 8 -15.48 -2.96 -15.20
C CYS A 8 -16.69 -3.89 -15.10
N VAL A 9 -17.90 -3.38 -15.26
CA VAL A 9 -19.14 -4.18 -15.19
C VAL A 9 -19.13 -5.27 -16.26
N GLN A 10 -18.80 -4.93 -17.51
CA GLN A 10 -18.72 -5.91 -18.60
C GLN A 10 -17.73 -7.04 -18.29
N ASN A 11 -16.55 -6.71 -17.77
CA ASN A 11 -15.54 -7.69 -17.42
C ASN A 11 -15.95 -8.53 -16.20
N ALA A 12 -16.56 -7.90 -15.20
CA ALA A 12 -16.98 -8.58 -13.98
C ALA A 12 -18.02 -9.67 -14.24
N TYR A 13 -18.88 -9.52 -15.25
CA TYR A 13 -19.87 -10.55 -15.65
C TYR A 13 -19.42 -11.40 -16.85
N SER A 14 -18.23 -11.17 -17.38
CA SER A 14 -17.67 -11.99 -18.45
C SER A 14 -17.36 -13.40 -17.93
N ALA A 15 -17.69 -14.42 -18.72
CA ALA A 15 -17.25 -15.80 -18.46
C ALA A 15 -15.84 -16.07 -18.99
N SER A 16 -15.17 -15.06 -19.57
CA SER A 16 -13.81 -15.21 -20.10
C SER A 16 -12.79 -15.43 -18.99
N THR A 17 -11.86 -16.37 -19.20
CA THR A 17 -10.67 -16.59 -18.37
C THR A 17 -9.47 -15.74 -18.81
N ASP A 18 -9.69 -14.72 -19.65
CA ASP A 18 -8.62 -13.81 -20.13
C ASP A 18 -7.79 -13.17 -18.99
N GLY A 19 -8.37 -13.04 -17.78
CA GLY A 19 -7.65 -12.59 -16.59
C GLY A 19 -6.45 -13.48 -16.26
N PHE A 20 -6.62 -14.80 -16.25
CA PHE A 20 -5.53 -15.75 -16.02
C PHE A 20 -4.50 -15.72 -17.15
N ARG A 21 -4.92 -15.49 -18.40
CA ARG A 21 -3.99 -15.33 -19.53
C ARG A 21 -3.07 -14.12 -19.34
N LEU A 22 -3.62 -12.99 -18.88
CA LEU A 22 -2.83 -11.78 -18.59
C LEU A 22 -1.92 -11.99 -17.38
N LEU A 23 -2.44 -12.61 -16.32
CA LEU A 23 -1.67 -13.00 -15.14
C LEU A 23 -0.44 -13.82 -15.54
N PHE A 24 -0.64 -14.94 -16.25
CA PHE A 24 0.45 -15.82 -16.68
C PHE A 24 1.40 -15.18 -17.70
N ALA A 25 0.93 -14.23 -18.51
CA ALA A 25 1.83 -13.45 -19.36
C ALA A 25 2.76 -12.56 -18.52
N LYS A 26 2.21 -11.97 -17.45
CA LYS A 26 2.96 -11.12 -16.53
C LYS A 26 3.92 -11.91 -15.65
N THR A 27 3.50 -13.03 -15.06
CA THR A 27 4.36 -13.92 -14.28
C THR A 27 5.58 -14.38 -15.09
N ARG A 28 5.40 -14.69 -16.37
CA ARG A 28 6.50 -15.02 -17.29
C ARG A 28 7.52 -13.90 -17.46
N GLU A 29 7.06 -12.65 -17.54
CA GLU A 29 7.92 -11.47 -17.61
C GLU A 29 8.72 -11.31 -16.31
N LEU A 30 8.07 -11.54 -15.16
CA LEU A 30 8.70 -11.46 -13.83
C LEU A 30 9.73 -12.57 -13.61
N HIS A 31 9.49 -13.79 -14.09
CA HIS A 31 10.44 -14.91 -13.98
C HIS A 31 11.68 -14.75 -14.87
N GLN A 32 11.68 -13.82 -15.82
CA GLN A 32 12.85 -13.51 -16.65
C GLN A 32 13.83 -12.55 -15.98
N VAL A 33 13.45 -11.94 -14.86
CA VAL A 33 14.29 -10.97 -14.16
C VAL A 33 14.78 -11.52 -12.83
N SER A 34 16.03 -11.22 -12.50
CA SER A 34 16.70 -11.74 -11.31
C SER A 34 16.95 -10.68 -10.23
N SER A 35 16.60 -9.42 -10.50
CA SER A 35 16.80 -8.33 -9.55
C SER A 35 15.47 -7.76 -9.06
N ILE A 36 15.41 -7.38 -7.78
CA ILE A 36 14.27 -6.69 -7.20
C ILE A 36 13.96 -5.39 -7.95
N THR A 37 14.99 -4.70 -8.45
CA THR A 37 14.79 -3.48 -9.24
C THR A 37 14.02 -3.75 -10.52
N ASP A 38 14.42 -4.78 -11.28
CA ASP A 38 13.73 -5.14 -12.52
C ASP A 38 12.30 -5.60 -12.25
N TRP A 39 12.10 -6.39 -11.19
CA TRP A 39 10.77 -6.81 -10.74
C TRP A 39 9.88 -5.59 -10.44
N LEU A 40 10.38 -4.63 -9.64
CA LEU A 40 9.65 -3.40 -9.29
C LEU A 40 9.35 -2.54 -10.53
N LEU A 41 10.27 -2.46 -11.51
CA LEU A 41 10.03 -1.72 -12.75
C LEU A 41 8.94 -2.36 -13.64
N ILE A 42 8.85 -3.69 -13.62
CA ILE A 42 7.82 -4.45 -14.34
C ILE A 42 6.47 -4.27 -13.65
N MET A 43 6.44 -4.32 -12.32
CA MET A 43 5.21 -4.24 -11.51
C MET A 43 4.66 -2.82 -11.38
N LYS A 44 5.54 -1.81 -11.39
CA LYS A 44 5.26 -0.35 -11.36
C LYS A 44 4.53 0.18 -10.14
N THR A 45 3.34 -0.34 -9.84
CA THR A 45 2.45 0.14 -8.78
C THR A 45 2.50 -0.73 -7.53
N GLU A 46 3.07 -1.92 -7.61
CA GLU A 46 3.17 -2.81 -6.46
C GLU A 46 4.35 -2.45 -5.56
N GLN A 47 4.11 -2.59 -4.26
CA GLN A 47 5.11 -2.43 -3.22
C GLN A 47 5.51 -3.80 -2.66
N LEU A 48 6.81 -3.95 -2.36
CA LEU A 48 7.34 -5.14 -1.70
C LEU A 48 7.42 -4.93 -0.20
N PHE A 49 8.54 -4.36 0.24
CA PHE A 49 8.89 -4.12 1.64
C PHE A 49 8.87 -2.64 2.02
N HIS A 50 8.83 -1.78 1.01
CA HIS A 50 8.76 -0.33 1.13
C HIS A 50 8.06 0.25 -0.11
N GLU A 51 7.49 1.43 0.04
CA GLU A 51 6.82 2.19 -1.02
C GLU A 51 7.57 3.50 -1.27
N LEU A 52 7.76 3.85 -2.55
CA LEU A 52 8.24 5.17 -2.94
C LEU A 52 7.05 6.07 -3.27
N THR A 53 6.82 7.09 -2.45
CA THR A 53 5.71 8.03 -2.59
C THR A 53 6.18 9.48 -2.65
N VAL A 54 5.26 10.40 -2.99
CA VAL A 54 5.50 11.85 -3.00
C VAL A 54 4.45 12.51 -2.14
N SER A 55 4.89 13.21 -1.10
CA SER A 55 4.00 13.94 -0.18
C SER A 55 4.68 15.23 0.30
N ALA A 56 3.93 16.04 1.06
CA ALA A 56 4.46 17.26 1.65
C ALA A 56 5.61 16.95 2.62
N ASP A 57 6.65 17.78 2.62
CA ASP A 57 7.76 17.64 3.56
C ASP A 57 7.30 18.02 4.99
N GLU A 58 7.49 17.11 5.95
CA GLU A 58 7.10 17.26 7.36
C GLU A 58 7.70 18.51 8.01
N TYR A 59 8.89 18.94 7.56
CA TYR A 59 9.57 20.13 8.08
C TYR A 59 9.34 21.37 7.22
N ASN A 60 8.75 21.22 6.03
CA ASN A 60 8.39 22.32 5.15
C ASN A 60 7.20 21.96 4.25
N SER A 61 5.99 22.21 4.74
CA SER A 61 4.75 21.88 4.03
C SER A 61 4.52 22.64 2.71
N THR A 62 5.38 23.61 2.35
CA THR A 62 5.29 24.34 1.07
C THR A 62 5.92 23.58 -0.11
N ARG A 63 6.62 22.47 0.14
CA ARG A 63 7.27 21.65 -0.88
C ARG A 63 6.90 20.19 -0.73
N ASN A 64 6.89 19.48 -1.86
CA ASN A 64 6.80 18.03 -1.88
C ASN A 64 8.19 17.40 -1.90
N THR A 65 8.32 16.24 -1.27
CA THR A 65 9.54 15.43 -1.27
C THR A 65 9.21 13.98 -1.64
N LEU A 66 10.19 13.30 -2.24
CA LEU A 66 10.14 11.84 -2.32
C LEU A 66 10.24 11.27 -0.91
N GLN A 67 9.45 10.24 -0.63
CA GLN A 67 9.45 9.53 0.63
C GLN A 67 9.50 8.02 0.40
N ILE A 68 10.27 7.33 1.21
CA ILE A 68 10.25 5.88 1.35
C ILE A 68 9.52 5.58 2.65
N VAL A 69 8.41 4.86 2.55
CA VAL A 69 7.60 4.44 3.70
C VAL A 69 7.60 2.91 3.80
N PRO A 70 7.59 2.32 5.01
CA PRO A 70 7.57 0.87 5.16
C PRO A 70 6.25 0.27 4.64
N ALA A 71 6.33 -0.91 4.04
CA ALA A 71 5.15 -1.64 3.62
C ALA A 71 4.37 -2.17 4.85
N GLN A 72 3.06 -2.28 4.66
CA GLN A 72 2.14 -2.87 5.63
C GLN A 72 1.95 -4.37 5.35
N PRO A 73 1.74 -5.18 6.40
CA PRO A 73 1.42 -6.60 6.22
C PRO A 73 0.02 -6.76 5.61
N MET A 74 -0.22 -7.93 5.02
CA MET A 74 -1.54 -8.35 4.53
C MET A 74 -2.53 -8.52 5.70
N LEU A 75 -2.11 -9.13 6.81
CA LEU A 75 -2.92 -9.22 8.03
C LEU A 75 -2.26 -8.46 9.19
N SER A 76 -3.09 -7.97 10.11
CA SER A 76 -2.58 -7.30 11.31
C SER A 76 -1.82 -8.29 12.21
N ALA A 77 -0.90 -7.76 13.03
CA ALA A 77 -0.18 -8.53 14.04
C ALA A 77 -1.14 -9.27 15.01
N GLN A 78 -2.29 -8.66 15.33
CA GLN A 78 -3.33 -9.28 16.14
C GLN A 78 -3.87 -10.57 15.52
N ILE A 79 -4.17 -10.58 14.21
CA ILE A 79 -4.66 -11.79 13.53
C ILE A 79 -3.60 -12.89 13.54
N TYR A 80 -2.32 -12.54 13.46
CA TYR A 80 -1.23 -13.51 13.47
C TYR A 80 -0.85 -14.05 14.84
N PHE A 81 -0.89 -13.21 15.89
CA PHE A 81 -0.24 -13.51 17.16
C PHE A 81 -1.17 -13.57 18.38
N ASP A 82 -2.41 -13.07 18.27
CA ASP A 82 -3.40 -13.18 19.34
C ASP A 82 -4.29 -14.43 19.13
N PRO A 83 -4.29 -15.40 20.07
CA PRO A 83 -5.13 -16.59 19.99
C PRO A 83 -6.62 -16.31 19.79
N ALA A 84 -7.12 -15.13 20.18
CA ALA A 84 -8.51 -14.73 19.98
C ALA A 84 -8.93 -14.72 18.50
N TYR A 85 -7.98 -14.50 17.57
CA TYR A 85 -8.23 -14.38 16.14
C TYR A 85 -7.81 -15.63 15.33
N THR A 86 -7.69 -16.78 16.01
CA THR A 86 -7.24 -18.04 15.36
C THR A 86 -8.15 -18.44 14.19
N GLN A 87 -9.46 -18.19 14.26
CA GLN A 87 -10.40 -18.59 13.21
C GLN A 87 -10.22 -17.75 11.95
N GLU A 88 -9.99 -16.45 12.09
CA GLU A 88 -9.72 -15.50 11.02
C GLU A 88 -8.42 -15.85 10.30
N PHE A 89 -7.38 -16.21 11.06
CA PHE A 89 -6.11 -16.68 10.50
C PHE A 89 -6.28 -17.99 9.72
N LEU A 90 -6.97 -18.99 10.29
CA LEU A 90 -7.22 -20.27 9.61
C LEU A 90 -8.09 -20.10 8.35
N ALA A 91 -9.11 -19.24 8.40
CA ALA A 91 -9.95 -18.93 7.25
C ALA A 91 -9.14 -18.26 6.13
N THR A 92 -8.27 -17.31 6.48
CA THR A 92 -7.38 -16.66 5.50
C THR A 92 -6.44 -17.68 4.84
N ARG A 93 -5.85 -18.58 5.64
CA ARG A 93 -5.00 -19.65 5.12
C ARG A 93 -5.74 -20.58 4.16
N ASP A 94 -6.99 -20.94 4.46
CA ASP A 94 -7.84 -21.72 3.54
C ASP A 94 -8.14 -20.97 2.24
N VAL A 95 -8.40 -19.66 2.31
CA VAL A 95 -8.62 -18.82 1.13
C VAL A 95 -7.38 -18.78 0.24
N LEU A 96 -6.19 -18.54 0.80
CA LEU A 96 -4.93 -18.55 0.05
C LEU A 96 -4.68 -19.91 -0.62
N PHE A 97 -4.93 -21.00 0.11
CA PHE A 97 -4.78 -22.34 -0.43
C PHE A 97 -5.71 -22.60 -1.63
N ARG A 98 -6.98 -22.20 -1.51
CA ARG A 98 -7.96 -22.32 -2.61
C ARG A 98 -7.62 -21.41 -3.79
N MET A 99 -7.09 -20.21 -3.55
CA MET A 99 -6.63 -19.32 -4.61
C MET A 99 -5.53 -19.99 -5.44
N LEU A 100 -4.50 -20.55 -4.80
CA LEU A 100 -3.46 -21.30 -5.52
C LEU A 100 -4.04 -22.49 -6.29
N ALA A 101 -4.96 -23.25 -5.68
CA ALA A 101 -5.59 -24.39 -6.36
C ALA A 101 -6.37 -23.98 -7.62
N ILE A 102 -7.01 -22.80 -7.60
CA ILE A 102 -7.68 -22.24 -8.78
C ILE A 102 -6.65 -21.84 -9.84
N ILE A 103 -5.61 -21.09 -9.45
CA ILE A 103 -4.56 -20.64 -10.38
C ILE A 103 -3.86 -21.85 -11.02
N ALA A 104 -3.49 -22.87 -10.25
CA ALA A 104 -2.89 -24.12 -10.73
C ALA A 104 -3.85 -24.95 -11.62
N GLY A 105 -5.17 -24.77 -11.46
CA GLY A 105 -6.17 -25.36 -12.34
C GLY A 105 -6.10 -24.77 -13.75
N GLU A 106 -5.95 -23.45 -13.82
CA GLU A 106 -5.90 -22.63 -15.05
C GLU A 106 -4.51 -22.64 -15.71
N ASP A 107 -3.45 -22.96 -14.97
CA ASP A 107 -2.10 -23.19 -15.52
C ASP A 107 -2.02 -24.54 -16.25
N HIS A 108 -2.68 -24.63 -17.41
CA HIS A 108 -2.78 -25.86 -18.19
C HIS A 108 -1.44 -26.41 -18.68
N ARG A 109 -0.39 -25.57 -18.72
CA ARG A 109 0.97 -25.96 -19.11
C ARG A 109 1.85 -26.30 -17.90
N MET A 110 1.36 -26.08 -16.67
CA MET A 110 2.14 -26.22 -15.44
C MET A 110 3.46 -25.44 -15.52
N GLU A 111 3.39 -24.23 -16.07
CA GLU A 111 4.53 -23.36 -16.30
C GLU A 111 5.01 -22.68 -15.00
N PHE A 112 4.09 -22.43 -14.05
CA PHE A 112 4.35 -21.62 -12.86
C PHE A 112 3.98 -22.31 -11.55
N ILE A 113 2.85 -23.04 -11.52
CA ILE A 113 2.35 -23.67 -10.29
C ILE A 113 1.88 -25.09 -10.62
N SER A 114 2.48 -26.10 -9.99
CA SER A 114 2.03 -27.47 -10.17
C SER A 114 0.78 -27.75 -9.33
N ARG A 115 0.03 -28.79 -9.68
CA ARG A 115 -1.13 -29.25 -8.90
C ARG A 115 -0.74 -30.04 -7.63
N ASN A 116 0.52 -29.98 -7.21
CA ASN A 116 1.02 -30.67 -6.03
C ASN A 116 0.59 -29.95 -4.76
N LEU A 117 -0.14 -30.67 -3.89
CA LEU A 117 -0.61 -30.15 -2.61
C LEU A 117 0.54 -29.64 -1.73
N LEU A 118 1.69 -30.32 -1.74
CA LEU A 118 2.86 -29.93 -0.94
C LEU A 118 3.48 -28.64 -1.45
N GLU A 119 3.45 -28.40 -2.76
CA GLU A 119 3.88 -27.11 -3.32
C GLU A 119 2.94 -25.99 -2.86
N HIS A 120 1.62 -26.20 -2.95
CA HIS A 120 0.66 -25.19 -2.50
C HIS A 120 0.84 -24.86 -1.01
N VAL A 121 1.01 -25.87 -0.15
CA VAL A 121 1.28 -25.65 1.29
C VAL A 121 2.55 -24.82 1.44
N ARG A 122 3.67 -25.23 0.82
CA ARG A 122 4.95 -24.53 0.89
C ARG A 122 4.80 -23.05 0.48
N ARG A 123 4.13 -22.77 -0.64
CA ARG A 123 3.94 -21.39 -1.15
C ARG A 123 3.08 -20.54 -0.23
N VAL A 124 2.02 -21.11 0.35
CA VAL A 124 1.19 -20.40 1.35
C VAL A 124 2.02 -20.09 2.60
N GLU A 125 2.80 -21.05 3.09
CA GLU A 125 3.65 -20.84 4.27
C GLU A 125 4.79 -19.84 3.98
N SER A 126 5.33 -19.79 2.76
CA SER A 126 6.29 -18.75 2.34
C SER A 126 5.70 -17.34 2.45
N LEU A 127 4.48 -17.13 1.90
CA LEU A 127 3.77 -15.86 2.02
C LEU A 127 3.51 -15.48 3.49
N ILE A 128 2.92 -16.40 4.26
CA ILE A 128 2.58 -16.17 5.66
C ILE A 128 3.83 -15.85 6.48
N ARG A 129 4.94 -16.56 6.26
CA ARG A 129 6.20 -16.33 6.99
C ARG A 129 6.76 -14.94 6.76
N VAL A 130 6.80 -14.49 5.50
CA VAL A 130 7.25 -13.14 5.16
C VAL A 130 6.30 -12.11 5.77
N ASP A 131 4.99 -12.28 5.61
CA ASP A 131 3.99 -11.32 6.09
C ASP A 131 3.93 -11.23 7.63
N GLN A 132 4.05 -12.36 8.34
CA GLN A 132 4.21 -12.38 9.80
C GLN A 132 5.45 -11.61 10.25
N THR A 133 6.56 -11.74 9.52
CA THR A 133 7.79 -11.01 9.86
C THR A 133 7.60 -9.51 9.63
N ILE A 134 6.92 -9.12 8.55
CA ILE A 134 6.54 -7.72 8.29
C ILE A 134 5.63 -7.20 9.41
N ALA A 135 4.61 -7.97 9.81
CA ALA A 135 3.68 -7.59 10.88
C ALA A 135 4.39 -7.40 12.22
N LYS A 136 5.29 -8.34 12.58
CA LYS A 136 6.12 -8.26 13.78
C LYS A 136 7.04 -7.05 13.76
N ILE A 137 7.71 -6.77 12.64
CA ILE A 137 8.57 -5.59 12.52
C ILE A 137 7.76 -4.31 12.73
N ASN A 138 6.60 -4.19 12.08
CA ASN A 138 5.72 -3.01 12.23
C ASN A 138 5.27 -2.83 13.69
N GLU A 139 4.81 -3.89 14.35
CA GLU A 139 4.37 -3.84 15.75
C GLU A 139 5.51 -3.45 16.71
N GLU A 140 6.68 -4.10 16.59
CA GLU A 140 7.84 -3.79 17.46
C GLU A 140 8.42 -2.39 17.23
N THR A 141 8.08 -1.74 16.11
CA THR A 141 8.58 -0.41 15.74
C THR A 141 7.49 0.65 15.68
N GLU A 142 6.27 0.35 16.12
CA GLU A 142 5.09 1.22 15.93
C GLU A 142 5.26 2.63 16.52
N PHE A 143 6.01 2.74 17.62
CA PHE A 143 6.29 4.02 18.28
C PHE A 143 7.55 4.73 17.75
N ASN A 144 8.35 4.07 16.89
CA ASN A 144 9.50 4.70 16.26
C ASN A 144 9.04 5.48 15.01
N THR A 145 8.86 6.79 15.20
CA THR A 145 8.43 7.71 14.14
C THR A 145 9.59 8.48 13.51
N ASP A 146 10.84 8.07 13.79
CA ASP A 146 12.02 8.78 13.34
C ASP A 146 12.12 8.77 11.80
N SER A 147 12.36 9.95 11.22
CA SER A 147 12.57 10.12 9.79
C SER A 147 13.96 10.70 9.50
N VAL A 148 14.58 10.26 8.40
CA VAL A 148 15.90 10.73 7.98
C VAL A 148 15.87 11.30 6.57
N ALA A 149 16.64 12.38 6.36
CA ALA A 149 16.92 12.95 5.06
C ALA A 149 18.15 12.28 4.46
N VAL A 150 18.04 11.71 3.27
CA VAL A 150 19.20 11.20 2.52
C VAL A 150 19.07 11.62 1.06
N THR A 151 20.17 11.59 0.34
CA THR A 151 20.17 11.75 -1.11
C THR A 151 19.89 10.42 -1.81
N VAL A 152 19.43 10.45 -3.06
CA VAL A 152 19.25 9.22 -3.87
C VAL A 152 20.55 8.43 -3.99
N GLY A 153 21.71 9.10 -4.06
CA GLY A 153 23.00 8.42 -4.06
C GLY A 153 23.29 7.69 -2.74
N GLU A 154 22.94 8.28 -1.60
CA GLU A 154 23.11 7.68 -0.27
C GLU A 154 22.13 6.54 0.00
N LEU A 155 20.98 6.51 -0.68
CA LEU A 155 20.05 5.37 -0.59
C LEU A 155 20.72 4.07 -0.97
N GLN A 156 21.60 4.06 -1.98
CA GLN A 156 22.29 2.85 -2.41
C GLN A 156 23.15 2.21 -1.32
N HIS A 157 23.66 3.03 -0.39
CA HIS A 157 24.44 2.57 0.76
C HIS A 157 23.57 2.14 1.94
N THR A 158 22.37 2.71 2.05
CA THR A 158 21.46 2.48 3.19
C THR A 158 20.50 1.31 2.93
N LEU A 159 19.99 1.20 1.70
CA LEU A 159 19.03 0.22 1.21
C LEU A 159 19.59 -0.35 -0.10
N ARG A 160 20.30 -1.46 -0.03
CA ARG A 160 21.12 -1.99 -1.13
C ARG A 160 20.34 -2.90 -2.08
N SER A 161 19.16 -3.36 -1.68
CA SER A 161 18.35 -4.32 -2.44
C SER A 161 17.76 -3.75 -3.74
N VAL A 162 17.71 -2.42 -3.86
CA VAL A 162 17.19 -1.70 -5.03
C VAL A 162 18.29 -0.80 -5.60
N ASP A 163 18.44 -0.79 -6.94
CA ASP A 163 19.17 0.25 -7.66
C ASP A 163 18.28 1.49 -7.74
N TRP A 164 18.41 2.34 -6.72
CA TRP A 164 17.54 3.50 -6.53
C TRP A 164 17.68 4.54 -7.64
N ILE A 165 18.88 4.71 -8.18
CA ILE A 165 19.10 5.64 -9.30
C ILE A 165 18.31 5.16 -10.51
N ARG A 166 18.43 3.87 -10.85
CA ARG A 166 17.71 3.28 -11.98
C ARG A 166 16.20 3.28 -11.75
N TYR A 167 15.76 2.85 -10.57
CA TYR A 167 14.35 2.76 -10.21
C TYR A 167 13.67 4.13 -10.29
N ILE A 168 14.21 5.14 -9.60
CA ILE A 168 13.62 6.48 -9.57
C ILE A 168 13.69 7.16 -10.94
N SER A 169 14.76 6.92 -11.72
CA SER A 169 14.89 7.47 -13.09
C SER A 169 13.76 7.02 -14.02
N ALA A 170 13.15 5.86 -13.78
CA ALA A 170 12.05 5.35 -14.60
C ALA A 170 10.74 6.14 -14.42
N PHE A 171 10.56 6.82 -13.29
CA PHE A 171 9.34 7.57 -12.97
C PHE A 171 9.51 9.08 -13.10
N ILE A 172 10.75 9.57 -13.21
CA ILE A 172 11.06 11.00 -13.26
C ILE A 172 11.34 11.46 -14.70
N PRO A 173 10.79 12.62 -15.14
CA PRO A 173 11.08 13.22 -16.45
C PRO A 173 12.58 13.41 -16.72
N ARG A 174 13.01 13.20 -17.98
CA ARG A 174 14.44 13.28 -18.38
C ARG A 174 15.18 14.54 -17.92
N HIS A 175 14.52 15.70 -17.96
CA HIS A 175 15.14 16.97 -17.57
C HIS A 175 15.47 17.07 -16.06
N LEU A 176 14.88 16.20 -15.22
CA LEU A 176 15.15 16.15 -13.79
C LEU A 176 16.14 15.05 -13.39
N GLN A 177 16.68 14.29 -14.36
CA GLN A 177 17.59 13.16 -14.09
C GLN A 177 19.03 13.60 -13.82
N TYR A 178 19.49 14.73 -14.38
CA TYR A 178 20.89 15.20 -14.29
C TYR A 178 21.36 15.45 -12.83
N SER A 179 20.45 15.78 -11.93
CA SER A 179 20.75 16.01 -10.51
C SER A 179 20.11 14.95 -9.60
N LEU A 180 19.72 13.79 -10.14
CA LEU A 180 18.93 12.80 -9.40
C LEU A 180 19.67 12.29 -8.17
N ALA A 181 20.94 11.92 -8.32
CA ALA A 181 21.76 11.40 -7.22
C ALA A 181 21.85 12.36 -6.01
N LYS A 182 21.71 13.69 -6.25
CA LYS A 182 21.74 14.72 -5.19
C LYS A 182 20.35 15.05 -4.64
N ARG A 183 19.28 14.51 -5.24
CA ARG A 183 17.92 14.81 -4.84
C ARG A 183 17.64 14.18 -3.49
N GLN A 184 16.98 14.95 -2.62
CA GLN A 184 16.62 14.51 -1.28
C GLN A 184 15.43 13.54 -1.34
N VAL A 185 15.53 12.50 -0.53
CA VAL A 185 14.50 11.51 -0.25
C VAL A 185 14.40 11.39 1.27
N ARG A 186 13.17 11.40 1.78
CA ARG A 186 12.90 11.11 3.18
C ARG A 186 12.74 9.61 3.34
N ILE A 187 13.33 9.02 4.36
CA ILE A 187 12.93 7.68 4.81
C ILE A 187 12.15 7.87 6.10
N SER A 188 10.86 7.52 6.06
CA SER A 188 9.97 7.57 7.22
C SER A 188 10.09 6.26 8.00
N GLN A 189 10.03 6.33 9.34
CA GLN A 189 10.21 5.17 10.22
C GLN A 189 11.49 4.39 9.86
N ILE A 190 12.64 5.07 9.91
CA ILE A 190 13.91 4.56 9.41
C ILE A 190 14.30 3.21 10.03
N LEU A 191 13.94 2.97 11.29
CA LEU A 191 14.19 1.70 11.95
C LEU A 191 13.40 0.57 11.28
N THR A 192 12.11 0.77 11.02
CA THR A 192 11.23 -0.17 10.33
C THR A 192 11.76 -0.49 8.95
N VAL A 193 12.08 0.53 8.15
CA VAL A 193 12.60 0.36 6.78
C VAL A 193 13.92 -0.42 6.77
N LYS A 194 14.83 -0.15 7.71
CA LYS A 194 16.09 -0.91 7.84
C LYS A 194 15.84 -2.39 8.17
N ARG A 195 14.92 -2.68 9.09
CA ARG A 195 14.56 -4.06 9.43
C ARG A 195 13.91 -4.79 8.27
N MET A 196 13.13 -4.08 7.44
CA MET A 196 12.56 -4.63 6.21
C MET A 196 13.62 -4.90 5.14
N GLU A 197 14.61 -4.04 5.01
CA GLU A 197 15.78 -4.27 4.14
C GLU A 197 16.57 -5.49 4.62
N ASP A 198 16.82 -5.62 5.93
CA ASP A 198 17.47 -6.80 6.50
C ASP A 198 16.66 -8.07 6.24
N LEU A 199 15.33 -8.02 6.34
CA LEU A 199 14.46 -9.14 5.96
C LEU A 199 14.68 -9.53 4.50
N LEU A 200 14.55 -8.59 3.57
CA LEU A 200 14.73 -8.85 2.13
C LEU A 200 16.10 -9.47 1.82
N LEU A 201 17.16 -9.03 2.48
CA LEU A 201 18.51 -9.52 2.27
C LEU A 201 18.79 -10.92 2.85
N ASN A 202 17.94 -11.40 3.76
CA ASN A 202 18.15 -12.67 4.47
C ASN A 202 17.06 -13.72 4.17
N ILE A 203 16.05 -13.39 3.36
CA ILE A 203 15.07 -14.38 2.87
C ILE A 203 15.79 -15.34 1.90
N ASP A 204 15.49 -16.64 2.01
CA ASP A 204 15.98 -17.64 1.06
C ASP A 204 15.32 -17.49 -0.32
N ASP A 205 16.08 -17.77 -1.38
CA ASP A 205 15.66 -17.55 -2.77
C ASP A 205 14.29 -18.15 -3.09
N GLN A 206 14.03 -19.39 -2.65
CA GLN A 206 12.76 -20.07 -2.90
C GLN A 206 11.56 -19.33 -2.26
N THR A 207 11.74 -18.80 -1.06
CA THR A 207 10.69 -18.07 -0.35
C THR A 207 10.49 -16.68 -0.93
N LEU A 208 11.58 -16.05 -1.38
CA LEU A 208 11.51 -14.78 -2.08
C LEU A 208 10.75 -14.94 -3.41
N GLU A 209 11.09 -15.94 -4.22
CA GLU A 209 10.40 -16.26 -5.47
C GLU A 209 8.91 -16.51 -5.24
N ASP A 210 8.55 -17.34 -4.26
CA ASP A 210 7.15 -17.56 -3.91
C ASP A 210 6.43 -16.27 -3.53
N TYR A 211 7.08 -15.42 -2.72
CA TYR A 211 6.51 -14.17 -2.24
C TYR A 211 6.30 -13.16 -3.39
N LEU A 212 7.26 -13.08 -4.31
CA LEU A 212 7.16 -12.25 -5.51
C LEU A 212 6.01 -12.70 -6.43
N ASP A 213 5.83 -14.00 -6.60
CA ASP A 213 4.69 -14.55 -7.35
C ASP A 213 3.35 -14.26 -6.66
N TRP A 214 3.31 -14.37 -5.32
CA TRP A 214 2.13 -13.99 -4.55
C TRP A 214 1.75 -12.52 -4.71
N LYS A 215 2.73 -11.62 -4.82
CA LYS A 215 2.45 -10.21 -5.08
C LYS A 215 1.76 -10.01 -6.41
N GLU A 216 2.19 -10.68 -7.47
CA GLU A 216 1.49 -10.68 -8.75
C GLU A 216 0.09 -11.31 -8.64
N PHE A 217 -0.04 -12.49 -8.02
CA PHE A 217 -1.33 -13.17 -7.87
C PHE A 217 -2.33 -12.32 -7.09
N SER A 218 -1.90 -11.71 -5.99
CA SER A 218 -2.74 -10.85 -5.15
C SER A 218 -3.15 -9.56 -5.86
N SER A 219 -2.28 -8.97 -6.70
CA SER A 219 -2.59 -7.76 -7.47
C SER A 219 -3.74 -7.95 -8.47
N GLN A 220 -3.93 -9.17 -8.99
CA GLN A 220 -4.93 -9.48 -10.02
C GLN A 220 -6.18 -10.18 -9.45
N VAL A 221 -6.10 -10.75 -8.25
CA VAL A 221 -7.19 -11.55 -7.66
C VAL A 221 -7.93 -10.74 -6.58
N TYR A 222 -9.02 -10.10 -6.98
CA TYR A 222 -9.99 -9.52 -6.04
C TYR A 222 -10.93 -10.62 -5.55
N GLY A 223 -10.59 -11.21 -4.40
CA GLY A 223 -11.27 -12.38 -3.86
C GLY A 223 -12.28 -12.05 -2.77
N VAL A 224 -13.49 -11.59 -3.11
CA VAL A 224 -14.63 -11.70 -2.19
C VAL A 224 -15.87 -12.20 -2.93
N LYS A 225 -16.25 -13.46 -2.69
CA LYS A 225 -17.58 -13.96 -3.09
C LYS A 225 -18.63 -13.29 -2.21
N GLY A 226 -19.57 -12.56 -2.83
CA GLY A 226 -20.78 -12.08 -2.15
C GLY A 226 -21.07 -10.58 -2.25
N ARG A 227 -20.15 -9.75 -2.79
CA ARG A 227 -20.48 -8.36 -3.14
C ARG A 227 -21.19 -8.31 -4.49
N ASP A 228 -22.15 -7.40 -4.64
CA ASP A 228 -22.67 -7.05 -5.95
C ASP A 228 -21.50 -6.53 -6.79
N ARG A 229 -21.18 -7.23 -7.88
CA ARG A 229 -20.08 -6.86 -8.80
C ARG A 229 -20.26 -5.43 -9.32
N THR A 230 -21.49 -4.94 -9.36
CA THR A 230 -21.81 -3.56 -9.67
C THR A 230 -21.29 -2.59 -8.61
N GLU A 231 -21.49 -2.90 -7.33
CA GLU A 231 -21.01 -2.09 -6.20
C GLU A 231 -19.48 -2.02 -6.14
N GLU A 232 -18.81 -3.13 -6.47
CA GLU A 232 -17.35 -3.16 -6.60
C GLU A 232 -16.87 -2.25 -7.72
N CYS A 233 -17.51 -2.29 -8.89
CA CYS A 233 -17.20 -1.39 -9.99
C CYS A 233 -17.50 0.08 -9.68
N VAL A 234 -18.54 0.37 -8.89
CA VAL A 234 -18.80 1.71 -8.36
C VAL A 234 -17.64 2.14 -7.47
N THR A 235 -17.23 1.29 -6.52
CA THR A 235 -16.13 1.55 -5.58
C THR A 235 -14.82 1.81 -6.32
N LEU A 236 -14.44 0.97 -7.29
CA LEU A 236 -13.24 1.15 -8.11
C LEU A 236 -13.31 2.45 -8.94
N THR A 237 -14.47 2.76 -9.52
CA THR A 237 -14.67 3.99 -10.30
C THR A 237 -14.59 5.23 -9.41
N MET A 238 -15.16 5.17 -8.20
CA MET A 238 -15.08 6.22 -7.20
C MET A 238 -13.65 6.40 -6.73
N GLY A 239 -12.91 5.34 -6.43
CA GLY A 239 -11.50 5.44 -6.06
C GLY A 239 -10.65 6.15 -7.12
N MET A 240 -10.77 5.72 -8.38
CA MET A 240 -9.95 6.27 -9.48
C MET A 240 -10.41 7.66 -9.96
N PHE A 241 -11.70 8.00 -9.86
CA PHE A 241 -12.26 9.25 -10.38
C PHE A 241 -13.05 10.04 -9.32
N HIS A 242 -12.61 10.00 -8.06
CA HIS A 242 -13.35 10.55 -6.91
C HIS A 242 -13.78 12.01 -7.11
N ASP A 243 -12.91 12.88 -7.63
CA ASP A 243 -13.26 14.29 -7.89
C ASP A 243 -14.40 14.45 -8.91
N VAL A 244 -14.34 13.68 -10.00
CA VAL A 244 -15.34 13.75 -11.08
C VAL A 244 -16.67 13.18 -10.62
N VAL A 245 -16.64 12.05 -9.90
CA VAL A 245 -17.84 11.44 -9.31
C VAL A 245 -18.43 12.39 -8.26
N GLY A 246 -17.59 12.91 -7.37
CA GLY A 246 -17.97 13.85 -6.30
C GLY A 246 -18.63 15.10 -6.85
N LYS A 247 -18.04 15.74 -7.88
CA LYS A 247 -18.67 16.88 -8.56
C LYS A 247 -20.07 16.57 -9.08
N HIS A 248 -20.24 15.42 -9.74
CA HIS A 248 -21.55 15.03 -10.25
C HIS A 248 -22.56 14.72 -9.13
N TYR A 249 -22.10 14.13 -8.04
CA TYR A 249 -22.92 13.88 -6.85
C TYR A 249 -23.40 15.20 -6.24
N LEU A 250 -22.47 16.15 -6.02
CA LEU A 250 -22.79 17.47 -5.47
C LEU A 250 -23.85 18.20 -6.30
N GLN A 251 -23.74 18.15 -7.63
CA GLN A 251 -24.70 18.81 -8.54
C GLN A 251 -26.12 18.24 -8.50
N ARG A 252 -26.30 16.98 -8.06
CA ARG A 252 -27.57 16.26 -8.18
C ARG A 252 -28.24 15.95 -6.85
N HIS A 253 -27.44 15.74 -5.81
CA HIS A 253 -27.90 15.14 -4.56
C HIS A 253 -27.52 15.96 -3.33
N PHE A 254 -26.61 16.92 -3.45
CA PHE A 254 -26.15 17.69 -2.30
C PHE A 254 -26.92 19.01 -2.18
N ASN A 255 -27.48 19.25 -0.99
CA ASN A 255 -28.04 20.55 -0.66
C ASN A 255 -26.89 21.48 -0.22
N PHE A 256 -26.57 22.48 -1.03
CA PHE A 256 -25.51 23.43 -0.72
C PHE A 256 -25.81 24.31 0.51
N ASP A 257 -27.09 24.46 0.90
CA ASP A 257 -27.44 25.20 2.12
C ASP A 257 -26.97 24.46 3.39
N SER A 258 -26.83 23.13 3.32
CA SER A 258 -26.28 22.33 4.43
C SER A 258 -24.82 22.67 4.74
N VAL A 259 -24.10 23.34 3.83
CA VAL A 259 -22.74 23.83 4.08
C VAL A 259 -22.73 24.88 5.19
N PHE A 260 -23.76 25.72 5.29
CA PHE A 260 -23.82 26.75 6.33
C PHE A 260 -23.95 26.12 7.72
N GLY A 261 -24.88 25.17 7.88
CA GLY A 261 -25.03 24.44 9.15
C GLY A 261 -23.79 23.62 9.51
N ALA A 262 -23.13 23.00 8.53
CA ALA A 262 -21.87 22.29 8.77
C ALA A 262 -20.74 23.23 9.20
N LYS A 263 -20.64 24.43 8.61
CA LYS A 263 -19.66 25.44 9.02
C LYS A 263 -19.92 25.96 10.43
N GLU A 264 -21.18 26.23 10.77
CA GLU A 264 -21.58 26.62 12.12
C GLU A 264 -21.17 25.55 13.14
N LEU A 265 -21.49 24.27 12.86
CA LEU A 265 -21.07 23.15 13.71
C LEU A 265 -19.55 23.06 13.88
N VAL A 266 -18.77 23.28 12.81
CA VAL A 266 -17.29 23.28 12.89
C VAL A 266 -16.81 24.41 13.80
N GLU A 267 -17.40 25.60 13.70
CA GLU A 267 -17.05 26.73 14.57
C GLU A 267 -17.46 26.49 16.03
N ASP A 268 -18.62 25.88 16.27
CA ASP A 268 -19.04 25.49 17.62
C ASP A 268 -18.08 24.49 18.25
N VAL A 269 -17.65 23.47 17.50
CA VAL A 269 -16.65 22.48 17.95
C VAL A 269 -15.30 23.15 18.20
N ARG A 270 -14.89 24.09 17.33
CA ARG A 270 -13.66 24.88 17.51
C ARG A 270 -13.70 25.69 18.79
N ASN A 271 -14.82 26.36 19.07
CA ASN A 271 -15.00 27.16 20.29
C ASN A 271 -15.01 26.29 21.54
N ALA A 272 -15.76 25.18 21.53
CA ALA A 272 -15.77 24.23 22.64
C ALA A 272 -14.37 23.65 22.93
N PHE A 273 -13.57 23.36 21.90
CA PHE A 273 -12.18 22.95 22.07
C PHE A 273 -11.32 24.05 22.72
N LEU A 274 -11.51 25.31 22.33
CA LEU A 274 -10.81 26.45 22.93
C LEU A 274 -11.18 26.64 24.41
N ASP A 275 -12.44 26.44 24.77
CA ASP A 275 -12.90 26.48 26.17
C ASP A 275 -12.24 25.37 26.99
N MET A 276 -12.25 24.12 26.50
CA MET A 276 -11.54 23.00 27.12
C MET A 276 -10.03 23.24 27.24
N LEU A 277 -9.43 23.89 26.24
CA LEU A 277 -8.02 24.26 26.24
C LEU A 277 -7.70 25.30 27.34
N ASN A 278 -8.62 26.22 27.61
CA ASN A 278 -8.47 27.23 28.66
C ASN A 278 -8.58 26.62 30.05
N GLU A 279 -9.60 25.79 30.26
CA GLU A 279 -9.98 25.25 31.58
C GLU A 279 -9.06 24.14 32.07
N ASN A 280 -8.38 23.42 31.18
CA ASN A 280 -7.52 22.33 31.62
C ASN A 280 -6.36 22.83 32.51
N LYS A 281 -6.01 22.03 33.50
CA LYS A 281 -4.99 22.35 34.51
C LYS A 281 -3.68 21.59 34.32
N TRP A 282 -3.62 20.71 33.33
CA TRP A 282 -2.47 19.83 33.12
C TRP A 282 -1.48 20.38 32.07
N MET A 283 -1.91 21.32 31.20
CA MET A 283 -1.01 22.02 30.26
C MET A 283 -0.55 23.36 30.82
N ASP A 284 0.70 23.71 30.55
CA ASP A 284 1.25 25.04 30.83
C ASP A 284 0.74 26.10 29.82
N GLU A 285 0.84 27.38 30.21
CA GLU A 285 0.35 28.51 29.42
C GLU A 285 1.07 28.69 28.06
N LYS A 286 2.36 28.31 27.97
CA LYS A 286 3.11 28.40 26.71
C LYS A 286 2.60 27.37 25.71
N THR A 287 2.28 26.16 26.18
CA THR A 287 1.70 25.08 25.39
C THR A 287 0.27 25.43 24.97
N LYS A 288 -0.57 25.95 25.88
CA LYS A 288 -1.92 26.44 25.55
C LYS A 288 -1.91 27.53 24.47
N LYS A 289 -0.98 28.49 24.56
CA LYS A 289 -0.82 29.54 23.54
C LYS A 289 -0.52 28.97 22.15
N ARG A 290 0.36 27.97 22.06
CA ARG A 290 0.69 27.30 20.78
C ARG A 290 -0.49 26.48 20.24
N ALA A 291 -1.21 25.77 21.12
CA ALA A 291 -2.40 25.03 20.74
C ALA A 291 -3.48 25.96 20.18
N ARG A 292 -3.71 27.14 20.79
CA ARG A 292 -4.62 28.15 20.27
C ARG A 292 -4.21 28.66 18.89
N GLN A 293 -2.93 28.99 18.72
CA GLN A 293 -2.41 29.38 17.39
C GLN A 293 -2.70 28.31 16.34
N LYS A 294 -2.53 27.02 16.66
CA LYS A 294 -2.84 25.92 15.73
C LYS A 294 -4.32 25.87 15.34
N VAL A 295 -5.21 26.15 16.28
CA VAL A 295 -6.67 26.21 16.03
C VAL A 295 -7.02 27.37 15.10
N ASP A 296 -6.36 28.52 15.24
CA ASP A 296 -6.64 29.73 14.44
C ASP A 296 -6.07 29.66 13.01
N THR A 297 -5.11 28.77 12.74
CA THR A 297 -4.38 28.72 11.45
C THR A 297 -4.97 27.71 10.45
N HIS A 298 -5.92 26.87 10.85
CA HIS A 298 -6.58 25.85 10.01
C HIS A 298 -8.09 26.05 10.01
#